data_AF-A0A521LK53-F1
#
_entry.id   AF-A0A521LK53-F1
#
_cell.length_a   1.000
_cell.length_b   1.000
_cell.length_c   1.000
_cell.angle_alpha   90.00
_cell.angle_beta   90.00
_cell.angle_gamma   90.00
#
_symmetry.space_group_name_H-M   'P 1'
#
loop_
_entity.id
_entity.type
_entity.pdbx_description
1 polymer ?
#
loop_
_entity_poly.entity_id
_entity_poly.type
_entity_poly.pdbx_seq_one_letter_code
_entity_poly.pdbx_strand_id
1 'polypeptide(L)'
;MQNLWSDADAKAAIAAHAKKGIGEDLALRVYTTRLLGGEPKLVLHGGGNTSVKTRMPDITGQTIDVLCVKGSGWDMGTIEAPGLPAVRLAPLRELEGLQALSDEDMVNVQRSNLLDAKSPNPSVETLLHAFLPYKFIDHTHSNAVLSLTDQPDGEALAADLYG
;
A
#
# COMPACT_ATOMS: atom_id res chain seq x y z
N MET A 1 -18.85 -11.64 4.60
CA MET A 1 -17.65 -11.15 5.32
C MET A 1 -18.08 -9.99 6.20
N GLN A 2 -17.50 -9.82 7.39
CA GLN A 2 -17.88 -8.72 8.30
C GLN A 2 -16.97 -7.51 8.07
N ASN A 3 -17.54 -6.31 8.04
CA ASN A 3 -16.75 -5.08 8.04
C ASN A 3 -16.28 -4.79 9.48
N LEU A 4 -14.96 -4.70 9.68
CA LEU A 4 -14.32 -4.45 10.98
C LEU A 4 -13.93 -2.99 11.20
N TRP A 5 -14.28 -2.08 10.28
CA TRP A 5 -14.06 -0.65 10.45
C TRP A 5 -14.83 -0.10 11.65
N SER A 6 -14.17 0.78 12.41
CA SER A 6 -14.72 1.49 13.55
C SER A 6 -14.16 2.91 13.57
N ASP A 7 -15.04 3.91 13.49
CA ASP A 7 -14.65 5.33 13.55
C ASP A 7 -13.96 5.68 14.86
N ALA A 8 -14.36 5.03 15.96
CA ALA A 8 -13.75 5.21 17.26
C ALA A 8 -12.30 4.69 17.27
N ASP A 9 -12.07 3.50 16.72
CA ASP A 9 -10.74 2.89 16.67
C ASP A 9 -9.81 3.61 15.69
N ALA A 10 -10.35 4.07 14.55
CA ALA A 10 -9.61 4.90 13.61
C ALA A 10 -9.12 6.20 14.27
N LYS A 11 -10.01 6.92 14.98
CA LYS A 11 -9.65 8.14 15.73
C LYS A 11 -8.64 7.85 16.84
N ALA A 12 -8.80 6.75 17.57
CA ALA A 12 -7.86 6.34 18.60
C ALA A 12 -6.47 6.02 18.03
N ALA A 13 -6.43 5.33 16.88
CA ALA A 13 -5.19 5.03 16.17
C ALA A 13 -4.48 6.32 15.72
N ILE A 14 -5.20 7.26 15.11
CA ILE A 14 -4.65 8.57 14.71
C ILE A 14 -4.07 9.31 15.93
N ALA A 15 -4.82 9.41 17.02
CA ALA A 15 -4.36 10.09 18.23
C ALA A 15 -3.13 9.44 18.87
N ALA A 16 -3.04 8.10 18.85
CA ALA A 16 -1.89 7.37 19.37
C ALA A 16 -0.62 7.59 18.52
N HIS A 17 -0.77 7.63 17.19
CA HIS A 17 0.32 7.85 16.25
C HIS A 17 0.79 9.31 16.23
N ALA A 18 -0.11 10.28 16.42
CA ALA A 18 0.25 11.70 16.52
C ALA A 18 1.25 11.97 17.66
N LYS A 19 1.14 11.26 18.79
CA LYS A 19 2.12 11.33 19.91
C LYS A 19 3.53 10.90 19.52
N LYS A 20 3.68 10.15 18.42
CA LYS A 20 4.95 9.69 17.86
C LYS A 20 5.41 10.55 16.66
N GLY A 21 4.71 11.66 16.37
CA GLY A 21 4.99 12.51 15.21
C GLY A 21 4.55 11.93 13.87
N ILE A 22 3.68 10.91 13.87
CA ILE A 22 3.18 10.27 12.65
C ILE A 22 1.91 10.98 12.19
N GLY A 23 1.88 11.37 10.92
CA GLY A 23 0.73 12.07 10.31
C GLY A 23 -0.52 11.22 10.20
N GLU A 24 -1.68 11.88 10.12
CA GLU A 24 -3.01 11.25 10.10
C GLU A 24 -3.17 10.22 8.98
N ASP A 25 -2.75 10.54 7.76
CA ASP A 25 -2.83 9.64 6.61
C ASP A 25 -2.10 8.32 6.86
N LEU A 26 -0.88 8.40 7.39
CA LEU A 26 -0.04 7.23 7.65
C LEU A 26 -0.59 6.42 8.84
N ALA A 27 -1.07 7.10 9.88
CA ALA A 27 -1.71 6.46 11.02
C ALA A 27 -2.99 5.70 10.62
N LEU A 28 -3.83 6.35 9.82
CA LEU A 28 -5.04 5.73 9.28
C LEU A 28 -4.70 4.56 8.35
N ARG A 29 -3.62 4.69 7.57
CA ARG A 29 -3.16 3.60 6.73
C ARG A 29 -2.73 2.39 7.55
N VAL A 30 -1.94 2.58 8.60
CA VAL A 30 -1.56 1.49 9.52
C VAL A 30 -2.80 0.79 10.08
N TYR A 31 -3.79 1.54 10.57
CA TYR A 31 -5.02 0.98 11.11
C TYR A 31 -5.74 0.08 10.09
N THR A 32 -5.98 0.60 8.91
CA THR A 32 -6.71 -0.10 7.85
C THR A 32 -5.94 -1.27 7.25
N THR A 33 -4.61 -1.18 7.13
CA THR A 33 -3.77 -2.31 6.72
C THR A 33 -3.88 -3.46 7.71
N ARG A 34 -3.99 -3.18 9.02
CA ARG A 34 -4.20 -4.19 10.06
C ARG A 34 -5.57 -4.83 10.00
N LEU A 35 -6.62 -4.09 9.63
CA LEU A 35 -7.95 -4.67 9.40
C LEU A 35 -7.89 -5.72 8.30
N LEU A 36 -7.19 -5.43 7.18
CA LEU A 36 -7.01 -6.37 6.08
C LEU A 36 -6.14 -7.56 6.47
N GLY A 37 -4.98 -7.30 7.10
CA GLY A 37 -4.05 -8.34 7.52
C GLY A 37 -4.55 -9.23 8.66
N GLY A 38 -5.54 -8.77 9.43
CA GLY A 38 -6.21 -9.54 10.47
C GLY A 38 -7.26 -10.54 9.94
N GLU A 39 -7.60 -10.50 8.65
CA GLU A 39 -8.53 -11.43 8.01
C GLU A 39 -7.79 -12.38 7.05
N PRO A 40 -7.57 -13.65 7.44
CA PRO A 40 -6.84 -14.63 6.62
C PRO A 40 -7.46 -14.92 5.25
N LYS A 41 -8.75 -14.64 5.05
CA LYS A 41 -9.42 -14.80 3.74
C LYS A 41 -9.14 -13.65 2.77
N LEU A 42 -8.63 -12.53 3.27
CA LEU A 42 -8.18 -11.39 2.46
C LEU A 42 -6.67 -11.47 2.22
N VAL A 43 -5.90 -11.87 3.23
CA VAL A 43 -4.44 -11.93 3.16
C VAL A 43 -3.95 -13.35 3.48
N LEU A 44 -3.55 -14.09 2.45
CA LEU A 44 -2.90 -15.39 2.57
C LEU A 44 -1.38 -15.26 2.61
N HIS A 45 -0.74 -16.00 3.52
CA HIS A 45 0.70 -16.28 3.52
C HIS A 45 1.64 -15.05 3.39
N GLY A 46 1.23 -13.89 3.92
CA GLY A 46 2.02 -12.65 3.90
C GLY A 46 1.97 -11.87 2.59
N GLY A 47 1.15 -12.31 1.61
CA GLY A 47 0.85 -11.59 0.38
C GLY A 47 0.05 -10.30 0.59
N GLY A 48 -0.25 -9.59 -0.48
CA GLY A 48 -0.94 -8.29 -0.40
C GLY A 48 -0.07 -7.14 0.10
N ASN A 49 -0.54 -5.94 -0.18
CA ASN A 49 0.07 -4.69 0.24
C ASN A 49 -0.94 -3.55 0.18
N THR A 50 -0.58 -2.45 0.83
CA THR A 50 -1.42 -1.25 0.90
C THR A 50 -0.53 -0.04 0.71
N SER A 51 -1.12 1.04 0.23
CA SER A 51 -0.46 2.33 0.19
C SER A 51 -1.37 3.48 0.58
N VAL A 52 -0.73 4.61 0.90
CA VAL A 52 -1.36 5.92 0.97
C VAL A 52 -0.48 6.95 0.28
N LYS A 53 -1.08 7.77 -0.58
CA LYS A 53 -0.47 8.97 -1.14
C LYS A 53 -0.65 10.12 -0.15
N THR A 54 0.44 10.76 0.24
CA THR A 54 0.42 11.88 1.20
C THR A 54 1.57 12.85 0.92
N ARG A 55 1.75 13.85 1.79
CA ARG A 55 2.83 14.83 1.71
C ARG A 55 3.73 14.73 2.93
N MET A 56 5.05 14.67 2.70
CA MET A 56 6.05 14.59 3.77
C MET A 56 7.22 15.53 3.49
N PRO A 57 7.87 16.08 4.53
CA PRO A 57 9.10 16.84 4.35
C PRO A 57 10.24 15.89 3.96
N ASP A 58 11.09 16.33 3.03
CA ASP A 58 12.40 15.69 2.82
C ASP A 58 13.49 16.31 3.70
N ILE A 59 14.74 15.88 3.53
CA ILE A 59 15.88 16.34 4.34
C ILE A 59 16.15 17.86 4.24
N THR A 60 15.65 18.51 3.18
CA THR A 60 15.76 19.96 3.00
C THR A 60 14.63 20.73 3.69
N GLY A 61 13.62 20.01 4.21
CA GLY A 61 12.39 20.57 4.74
C GLY A 61 11.31 20.83 3.68
N GLN A 62 11.58 20.57 2.40
CA GLN A 62 10.60 20.73 1.34
C GLN A 62 9.50 19.66 1.48
N THR A 63 8.24 20.09 1.48
CA THR A 63 7.09 19.18 1.52
C THR A 63 6.76 18.66 0.11
N ILE A 64 6.95 17.37 -0.09
CA ILE A 64 6.79 16.69 -1.38
C ILE A 64 5.72 15.60 -1.35
N ASP A 65 5.17 15.27 -2.51
CA ASP A 65 4.24 14.14 -2.65
C ASP A 65 4.99 12.81 -2.58
N VAL A 66 4.49 11.93 -1.73
CA VAL A 66 5.05 10.60 -1.51
C VAL A 66 3.98 9.53 -1.56
N LEU A 67 4.41 8.33 -1.91
CA LEU A 67 3.66 7.09 -1.73
C LEU A 67 4.26 6.36 -0.52
N CYS A 68 3.49 6.23 0.56
CA CYS A 68 3.82 5.35 1.68
C CYS A 68 3.22 3.98 1.38
N VAL A 69 4.05 2.98 1.08
CA VAL A 69 3.63 1.65 0.59
C VAL A 69 4.24 0.55 1.44
N LYS A 70 3.55 -0.58 1.61
CA LYS A 70 4.04 -1.72 2.41
C LYS A 70 5.47 -2.08 1.98
N GLY A 71 6.35 -2.19 2.97
CA GLY A 71 7.70 -2.68 2.83
C GLY A 71 7.79 -4.20 2.95
N SER A 72 8.71 -4.81 2.21
CA SER A 72 9.03 -6.23 2.28
C SER A 72 9.45 -6.64 3.71
N GLY A 73 9.01 -7.83 4.12
CA GLY A 73 9.28 -8.39 5.46
C GLY A 73 8.32 -7.94 6.57
N TRP A 74 7.38 -7.03 6.27
CA TRP A 74 6.35 -6.63 7.23
C TRP A 74 5.06 -7.44 7.04
N ASP A 75 4.52 -7.92 8.15
CA ASP A 75 3.21 -8.55 8.21
C ASP A 75 2.11 -7.46 8.28
N MET A 76 1.04 -7.58 7.48
CA MET A 76 -0.02 -6.57 7.44
C MET A 76 -0.83 -6.50 8.74
N GLY A 77 -1.04 -7.64 9.41
CA GLY A 77 -1.81 -7.70 10.65
C GLY A 77 -1.12 -7.01 11.83
N THR A 78 0.21 -6.84 11.76
CA THR A 78 1.02 -6.25 12.82
C THR A 78 1.79 -5.00 12.38
N ILE A 79 1.66 -4.57 11.12
CA ILE A 79 2.43 -3.47 10.51
C ILE A 79 2.42 -2.20 11.36
N GLU A 80 3.54 -1.51 11.46
CA GLU A 80 3.66 -0.18 12.07
C GLU A 80 4.09 0.83 10.99
N ALA A 81 4.06 2.13 11.30
CA ALA A 81 4.44 3.17 10.34
C ALA A 81 5.80 2.94 9.62
N PRO A 82 6.88 2.43 10.28
CA PRO A 82 8.12 2.08 9.58
C PRO A 82 8.00 0.98 8.52
N GLY A 83 6.93 0.19 8.57
CA GLY A 83 6.60 -0.80 7.54
C GLY A 83 5.96 -0.21 6.29
N LEU A 84 5.75 1.10 6.24
CA LEU A 84 5.20 1.83 5.09
C LEU A 84 6.23 2.89 4.60
N PRO A 85 7.38 2.47 4.03
CA PRO A 85 8.38 3.38 3.47
C PRO A 85 7.77 4.45 2.56
N ALA A 86 8.22 5.69 2.72
CA ALA A 86 7.84 6.81 1.85
C ALA A 86 8.76 6.87 0.62
N VAL A 87 8.17 6.77 -0.57
CA VAL A 87 8.84 6.88 -1.86
C VAL A 87 8.36 8.14 -2.58
N ARG A 88 9.25 8.92 -3.20
CA ARG A 88 8.88 10.11 -3.99
C ARG A 88 7.91 9.71 -5.10
N LEU A 89 6.73 10.35 -5.16
CA LEU A 89 5.66 9.91 -6.07
C LEU A 89 5.87 10.34 -7.53
N ALA A 90 6.41 11.55 -7.76
CA ALA A 90 6.56 12.08 -9.12
C ALA A 90 7.45 11.19 -10.01
N PRO A 91 8.65 10.75 -9.58
CA PRO A 91 9.48 9.85 -10.39
C PRO A 91 8.82 8.50 -10.69
N LEU A 92 7.98 7.98 -9.78
CA LEU A 92 7.25 6.74 -10.04
C LEU A 92 6.21 6.93 -11.15
N ARG A 93 5.52 8.07 -11.20
CA ARG A 93 4.50 8.37 -12.23
C ARG A 93 5.09 8.54 -13.62
N GLU A 94 6.33 9.03 -13.72
CA GLU A 94 7.03 9.16 -15.00
C GLU A 94 7.25 7.79 -15.69
N LEU A 95 7.22 6.70 -14.93
CA LEU A 95 7.35 5.34 -15.46
C LEU A 95 6.10 4.84 -16.19
N GLU A 96 4.93 5.47 -16.02
CA GLU A 96 3.68 5.04 -16.66
C GLU A 96 3.77 5.05 -18.20
N GLY A 97 4.60 5.93 -18.76
CA GLY A 97 4.81 6.04 -20.20
C GLY A 97 5.76 5.02 -20.81
N LEU A 98 6.40 4.15 -20.00
CA LEU A 98 7.33 3.15 -20.51
C LEU A 98 6.59 1.96 -21.10
N GLN A 99 7.06 1.49 -22.26
CA GLN A 99 6.54 0.25 -22.86
C GLN A 99 7.02 -1.01 -22.12
N ALA A 100 8.17 -0.94 -21.47
CA ALA A 100 8.76 -2.02 -20.71
C ALA A 100 9.68 -1.45 -19.62
N LEU A 101 9.78 -2.18 -18.51
CA LEU A 101 10.68 -1.90 -17.41
C LEU A 101 11.11 -3.24 -16.82
N SER A 102 12.42 -3.46 -16.64
CA SER A 102 12.91 -4.68 -16.01
C SER A 102 12.62 -4.67 -14.50
N ASP A 103 12.54 -5.85 -13.87
CA ASP A 103 12.37 -5.94 -12.41
C ASP A 103 13.53 -5.26 -11.66
N GLU A 104 14.75 -5.37 -12.19
CA GLU A 104 15.95 -4.74 -11.62
C GLU A 104 15.84 -3.21 -11.68
N ASP A 105 15.46 -2.65 -12.83
CA ASP A 105 15.27 -1.21 -12.99
C ASP A 105 14.09 -0.70 -12.13
N MET A 106 13.00 -1.46 -12.06
CA MET A 106 11.85 -1.16 -11.21
C MET A 106 12.27 -1.06 -9.74
N VAL A 107 12.98 -2.06 -9.22
CA VAL A 107 13.47 -2.06 -7.84
C VAL A 107 14.45 -0.90 -7.62
N ASN A 108 15.33 -0.63 -8.59
CA ASN A 108 16.30 0.44 -8.49
C ASN A 108 15.64 1.83 -8.42
N VAL A 109 14.65 2.11 -9.28
CA VAL A 109 13.90 3.38 -9.24
C VAL A 109 13.12 3.52 -7.94
N GLN A 110 12.46 2.46 -7.46
CA GLN A 110 11.74 2.50 -6.18
C GLN A 110 12.68 2.79 -5.00
N ARG A 111 13.84 2.11 -4.93
CA ARG A 111 14.81 2.29 -3.83
C ARG A 111 15.53 3.65 -3.88
N SER A 112 15.93 4.11 -5.06
CA SER A 112 16.60 5.40 -5.23
C SER A 112 15.72 6.60 -4.88
N ASN A 113 14.39 6.39 -4.83
CA ASN A 113 13.41 7.42 -4.49
C ASN A 113 12.85 7.32 -3.07
N LEU A 114 13.40 6.45 -2.21
CA LEU A 114 13.08 6.45 -0.79
C LEU A 114 13.49 7.76 -0.11
N LEU A 115 12.64 8.28 0.79
CA LEU A 115 13.04 9.40 1.64
C LEU A 115 14.08 9.02 2.69
N ASP A 116 14.04 7.75 3.15
CA ASP A 116 15.05 7.18 4.04
C ASP A 116 15.56 5.86 3.44
N ALA A 117 16.82 5.86 3.01
CA ALA A 117 17.48 4.69 2.42
C ALA A 117 17.62 3.49 3.37
N LYS A 118 17.45 3.70 4.69
CA LYS A 118 17.42 2.62 5.70
C LYS A 118 16.05 1.94 5.79
N SER A 119 15.03 2.51 5.17
CA SER A 119 13.70 1.92 5.17
C SER A 119 13.68 0.57 4.42
N PRO A 120 12.70 -0.29 4.71
CA PRO A 120 12.52 -1.54 3.97
C PRO A 120 12.37 -1.30 2.47
N ASN A 121 12.65 -2.34 1.67
CA ASN A 121 12.30 -2.34 0.25
C ASN A 121 10.78 -2.11 0.09
N PRO A 122 10.34 -1.15 -0.74
CA PRO A 122 8.94 -1.06 -1.14
C PRO A 122 8.44 -2.37 -1.79
N SER A 123 7.13 -2.62 -1.74
CA SER A 123 6.52 -3.74 -2.46
C SER A 123 6.88 -3.70 -3.94
N VAL A 124 7.08 -4.87 -4.56
CA VAL A 124 7.30 -4.98 -6.02
C VAL A 124 6.12 -4.40 -6.81
N GLU A 125 4.91 -4.43 -6.24
CA GLU A 125 3.69 -3.90 -6.85
C GLU A 125 3.52 -2.38 -6.66
N THR A 126 4.54 -1.67 -6.16
CA THR A 126 4.49 -0.21 -5.88
C THR A 126 4.00 0.61 -7.08
N LEU A 127 4.30 0.22 -8.31
CA LEU A 127 3.87 0.96 -9.50
C LEU A 127 2.35 0.93 -9.72
N LEU A 128 1.68 -0.21 -9.44
CA LEU A 128 0.21 -0.29 -9.42
C LEU A 128 -0.37 0.79 -8.50
N HIS A 129 0.23 0.93 -7.32
CA HIS A 129 -0.19 1.92 -6.32
C HIS A 129 0.13 3.36 -6.76
N ALA A 130 1.20 3.58 -7.51
CA ALA A 130 1.55 4.91 -8.01
C ALA A 130 0.60 5.40 -9.11
N PHE A 131 0.20 4.50 -10.02
CA PHE A 131 -0.58 4.82 -11.22
C PHE A 131 -2.08 4.98 -10.94
N LEU A 132 -2.65 4.24 -9.99
CA LEU A 132 -4.06 4.41 -9.64
C LEU A 132 -4.31 5.81 -9.04
N PRO A 133 -5.33 6.58 -9.52
CA PRO A 133 -5.54 7.97 -9.16
C PRO A 133 -6.26 8.17 -7.80
N TYR A 134 -6.06 7.25 -6.86
CA TYR A 134 -6.70 7.26 -5.54
C TYR A 134 -5.68 7.42 -4.41
N LYS A 135 -6.14 8.03 -3.31
CA LYS A 135 -5.28 8.35 -2.15
C LYS A 135 -4.88 7.09 -1.39
N PHE A 136 -5.84 6.25 -1.03
CA PHE A 136 -5.63 4.99 -0.33
C PHE A 136 -5.88 3.85 -1.32
N ILE A 137 -4.95 2.90 -1.39
CA ILE A 137 -5.06 1.75 -2.28
C ILE A 137 -4.76 0.50 -1.47
N ASP A 138 -5.64 -0.48 -1.61
CA ASP A 138 -5.57 -1.77 -0.97
C ASP A 138 -5.40 -2.82 -2.05
N HIS A 139 -4.42 -3.70 -1.87
CA HIS A 139 -4.17 -4.84 -2.74
C HIS A 139 -4.11 -6.10 -1.87
N THR A 140 -4.97 -7.06 -2.19
CA THR A 140 -5.13 -8.29 -1.42
C THR A 140 -5.23 -9.48 -2.37
N HIS A 141 -4.78 -10.64 -1.91
CA HIS A 141 -4.92 -11.91 -2.63
C HIS A 141 -6.11 -12.67 -2.04
N SER A 142 -7.31 -12.07 -2.12
CA SER A 142 -8.49 -12.64 -1.47
C SER A 142 -8.85 -13.99 -2.07
N ASN A 143 -9.06 -14.99 -1.21
CA ASN A 143 -9.39 -16.35 -1.63
C ASN A 143 -10.64 -16.40 -2.50
N ALA A 144 -11.65 -15.60 -2.14
CA ALA A 144 -12.91 -15.56 -2.86
C ALA A 144 -12.75 -15.00 -4.28
N VAL A 145 -11.96 -13.92 -4.44
CA VAL A 145 -11.69 -13.32 -5.74
C VAL A 145 -10.86 -14.26 -6.60
N LEU A 146 -9.77 -14.80 -6.05
CA LEU A 146 -8.92 -15.76 -6.77
C LEU A 146 -9.71 -16.99 -7.21
N SER A 147 -10.54 -17.55 -6.33
CA SER A 147 -11.36 -18.73 -6.64
C SER A 147 -12.40 -18.45 -7.73
N LEU A 148 -12.98 -17.24 -7.75
CA LEU A 148 -13.93 -16.80 -8.77
C LEU A 148 -13.23 -16.64 -10.13
N THR A 149 -12.07 -15.98 -10.16
CA THR A 149 -11.36 -15.67 -11.41
C THR A 149 -10.63 -16.87 -12.01
N ASP A 150 -10.33 -17.91 -11.21
CA ASP A 150 -9.66 -19.14 -11.65
C ASP A 150 -10.64 -20.23 -12.14
N GLN A 151 -11.87 -19.85 -12.48
CA GLN A 151 -12.85 -20.73 -13.13
C GLN A 151 -12.67 -20.73 -14.66
N PRO A 152 -13.13 -21.77 -15.38
CA PRO A 152 -13.07 -21.81 -16.85
C PRO A 152 -13.71 -20.59 -17.55
N ASP A 153 -14.70 -19.98 -16.91
CA ASP A 153 -15.44 -18.79 -17.34
C ASP A 153 -15.19 -17.57 -16.42
N GLY A 154 -14.03 -17.52 -15.75
CA GLY A 154 -13.70 -16.52 -14.73
C GLY A 154 -13.82 -15.05 -15.18
N GLU A 155 -13.51 -14.75 -16.45
CA GLU A 155 -13.70 -13.40 -17.01
C GLU A 155 -15.19 -13.00 -17.05
N ALA A 156 -16.07 -13.90 -17.50
CA ALA A 156 -17.50 -13.65 -17.55
C ALA A 156 -18.10 -13.52 -16.16
N LEU A 157 -17.67 -14.37 -15.21
CA LEU A 157 -18.07 -14.29 -13.81
C LEU A 157 -17.62 -12.99 -13.14
N ALA A 158 -16.40 -12.52 -13.44
CA ALA A 158 -15.90 -11.26 -12.91
C ALA A 158 -16.69 -10.06 -13.47
N ALA A 159 -17.01 -10.05 -14.78
CA ALA A 159 -17.82 -9.01 -15.40
C ALA A 159 -19.25 -8.96 -14.83
N ASP A 160 -19.91 -10.12 -14.64
CA ASP A 160 -21.25 -10.18 -14.05
C ASP A 160 -21.28 -9.65 -12.60
N LEU A 161 -20.26 -9.97 -11.80
CA LEU A 161 -20.19 -9.57 -10.40
C LEU A 161 -19.76 -8.11 -10.19
N TYR A 162 -18.76 -7.63 -10.93
CA TYR A 162 -18.11 -6.35 -10.68
C TYR A 162 -18.49 -5.24 -11.67
N GLY A 163 -19.01 -5.58 -12.85
CA GLY A 163 -19.33 -4.63 -13.93
C GLY A 163 -18.19 -4.48 -14.92
#